data_AF-A0AAW9IL15-F1
#
_entry.id   AF-A0AAW9IL15-F1
#
_cell.length_a   1.000
_cell.length_b   1.000
_cell.length_c   1.000
_cell.angle_alpha   90.00
_cell.angle_beta   90.00
_cell.angle_gamma   90.00
#
_symmetry.space_group_name_H-M   'P 1'
#
loop_
_entity.id
_entity.type
_entity.pdbx_description
1 polymer ?
#
loop_
_entity_poly.entity_id
_entity_poly.type
_entity_poly.pdbx_seq_one_letter_code
_entity_poly.pdbx_strand_id
1 'polypeptide(L)'
;NMFVSSRIANPIKSLEKSVKQFENGIANLNISESGSYEIQHLGKAIRSMVNEMIILMENVMKEQEEKRKSELNALQAQINPHFLYNTLDSIIWMIENENYDGAIVMVTALARFFRISLSKGKNVITVRDELEHARNYLTIQNI
;
A
#
# COMPACT_ATOMS: atom_id res chain seq x y z
N ASN A 1 40.64 -6.86 -41.55
CA ASN A 1 39.94 -7.80 -40.65
C ASN A 1 39.97 -7.42 -39.16
N MET A 2 41.07 -6.88 -38.60
CA MET A 2 41.12 -6.51 -37.18
C MET A 2 40.25 -5.28 -36.82
N PHE A 3 40.21 -4.25 -37.68
CA PHE A 3 39.44 -3.01 -37.45
C PHE A 3 37.91 -3.18 -37.50
N VAL A 4 37.41 -4.12 -38.31
CA VAL A 4 35.96 -4.40 -38.40
C VAL A 4 35.50 -5.22 -37.19
N SER A 5 36.34 -6.16 -36.74
CA SER A 5 36.08 -6.96 -35.54
C SER A 5 35.95 -6.08 -34.29
N SER A 6 36.84 -5.09 -34.10
CA SER A 6 36.76 -4.18 -32.94
C SER A 6 35.57 -3.21 -32.97
N ARG A 7 35.08 -2.83 -34.17
CA ARG A 7 33.96 -1.88 -34.34
C ARG A 7 32.58 -2.49 -34.05
N ILE A 8 32.51 -3.82 -34.04
CA ILE A 8 31.30 -4.60 -33.73
C ILE A 8 31.38 -5.24 -32.34
N ALA A 9 32.53 -5.85 -32.01
CA ALA A 9 32.68 -6.59 -30.74
C ALA A 9 32.66 -5.69 -29.50
N ASN A 10 33.28 -4.51 -29.55
CA ASN A 10 33.37 -3.62 -28.39
C ASN A 10 31.99 -3.08 -27.95
N PRO A 11 31.14 -2.57 -28.86
CA PRO A 11 29.79 -2.17 -28.51
C PRO A 11 28.91 -3.30 -27.98
N ILE A 12 29.01 -4.51 -28.54
CA ILE A 12 28.23 -5.67 -28.07
C ILE A 12 28.62 -6.03 -26.63
N LYS A 13 29.92 -6.02 -26.31
CA LYS A 13 30.41 -6.25 -24.94
C LYS A 13 29.94 -5.17 -23.96
N SER A 14 29.79 -3.93 -24.41
CA SER A 14 29.22 -2.83 -23.62
C SER A 14 27.73 -3.01 -23.35
N LEU A 15 26.97 -3.47 -24.36
CA LEU A 15 25.55 -3.82 -24.20
C LEU A 15 25.38 -4.97 -23.21
N GLU A 16 26.17 -6.04 -23.33
CA GLU A 16 26.16 -7.16 -22.38
C GLU A 16 26.42 -6.69 -20.94
N LYS A 17 27.39 -5.80 -20.74
CA LYS A 17 27.68 -5.22 -19.43
C LYS A 17 26.49 -4.41 -18.89
N SER A 18 25.83 -3.65 -19.76
CA SER A 18 24.65 -2.85 -19.38
C SER A 18 23.49 -3.76 -18.96
N VAL A 19 23.22 -4.83 -19.71
CA VAL A 19 22.19 -5.82 -19.35
C VAL A 19 22.51 -6.50 -18.01
N LYS A 20 23.76 -6.93 -17.80
CA LYS A 20 24.19 -7.50 -16.51
C LYS A 20 24.04 -6.51 -15.35
N GLN A 21 24.24 -5.22 -15.57
CA GLN A 21 24.02 -4.21 -14.53
C GLN A 21 22.54 -4.11 -14.14
N PHE A 22 21.65 -4.18 -15.13
CA PHE A 22 20.21 -4.19 -14.91
C PHE A 22 19.74 -5.41 -14.13
N GLU A 23 20.22 -6.60 -14.50
CA GLU A 23 19.93 -7.86 -13.81
C GLU A 23 20.33 -7.81 -12.33
N ASN A 24 21.37 -7.04 -12.00
CA ASN A 24 21.82 -6.81 -10.63
C ASN A 24 21.09 -5.64 -9.92
N GLY A 25 20.00 -5.14 -10.48
CA GLY A 25 19.14 -4.12 -9.87
C GLY A 25 19.55 -2.67 -10.12
N ILE A 26 20.47 -2.41 -11.06
CA ILE A 26 20.85 -1.04 -11.44
C ILE A 26 19.86 -0.53 -12.50
N ALA A 27 18.93 0.33 -12.09
CA ALA A 27 17.88 0.87 -12.95
C ALA A 27 18.40 1.82 -14.04
N ASN A 28 19.54 2.49 -13.82
CA ASN A 28 20.03 3.52 -14.74
C ASN A 28 21.12 2.96 -15.67
N LEU A 29 20.69 2.48 -16.84
CA LEU A 29 21.60 1.89 -17.82
C LEU A 29 22.19 2.93 -18.76
N ASN A 30 23.51 3.07 -18.71
CA ASN A 30 24.26 3.91 -19.63
C ASN A 30 24.64 3.11 -20.88
N ILE A 31 23.67 2.91 -21.77
CA ILE A 31 23.88 2.20 -23.03
C ILE A 31 24.67 3.08 -24.00
N SER A 32 25.87 2.64 -24.40
CA SER A 32 26.75 3.38 -25.31
C SER A 32 26.18 3.48 -26.73
N GLU A 33 26.15 4.69 -27.31
CA GLU A 33 25.67 4.95 -28.69
C GLU A 33 26.73 4.71 -29.77
N SER A 34 27.77 3.95 -29.46
CA SER A 34 28.87 3.65 -30.39
C SER A 34 28.63 2.34 -31.14
N GLY A 35 29.08 2.26 -32.39
CA GLY A 35 28.97 1.03 -33.21
C GLY A 35 28.26 1.27 -34.54
N SER A 36 27.94 0.18 -35.24
CA SER A 36 27.12 0.25 -36.47
C SER A 36 25.69 0.69 -36.17
N TYR A 37 24.96 1.06 -37.22
CA TYR A 37 23.57 1.47 -37.12
C TYR A 37 22.70 0.41 -36.40
N GLU A 38 22.91 -0.87 -36.72
CA GLU A 38 22.16 -1.99 -36.14
C GLU A 38 22.39 -2.12 -34.64
N ILE A 39 23.63 -1.91 -34.19
CA ILE A 39 24.01 -1.96 -32.77
C ILE A 39 23.39 -0.79 -32.01
N GLN A 40 23.41 0.41 -32.58
CA GLN A 40 22.79 1.58 -31.98
C GLN A 40 21.26 1.41 -31.88
N HIS A 41 20.63 0.86 -32.91
CA HIS A 41 19.21 0.53 -32.91
C HIS A 41 18.86 -0.49 -31.83
N LEU A 42 19.65 -1.56 -31.69
CA LEU A 42 19.47 -2.56 -30.63
C LEU A 42 19.62 -1.94 -29.23
N GLY A 43 20.63 -1.09 -29.03
CA GLY A 43 20.83 -0.39 -27.76
C GLY A 43 19.66 0.53 -27.39
N LYS A 44 19.07 1.22 -28.37
CA LYS A 44 17.86 2.04 -28.17
C LYS A 44 16.64 1.17 -27.80
N ALA A 45 16.45 0.05 -28.49
CA ALA A 45 15.36 -0.88 -28.19
C ALA A 45 15.46 -1.44 -26.77
N ILE A 46 16.66 -1.89 -26.35
CA ILE A 46 16.91 -2.36 -24.98
C ILE A 46 16.63 -1.26 -23.96
N ARG A 47 17.07 -0.02 -24.23
CA ARG A 47 16.79 1.12 -23.35
C ARG A 47 15.28 1.34 -23.17
N SER A 48 14.51 1.29 -24.26
CA SER A 48 13.05 1.45 -24.20
C SER A 48 12.41 0.37 -23.34
N MET A 49 12.76 -0.90 -23.58
CA MET A 49 12.23 -2.02 -22.80
C MET A 49 12.56 -1.89 -21.31
N VAL A 50 13.79 -1.50 -20.97
CA VAL A 50 14.23 -1.29 -19.58
C VAL A 50 13.42 -0.18 -18.92
N ASN A 51 13.23 0.95 -19.59
CA ASN A 51 12.43 2.06 -19.07
C ASN A 51 10.96 1.67 -18.87
N GLU A 52 10.38 0.96 -19.84
CA GLU A 52 9.01 0.43 -19.74
C GLU A 52 8.89 -0.54 -18.56
N MET A 53 9.87 -1.42 -18.36
CA MET A 53 9.89 -2.36 -17.24
C MET A 53 9.94 -1.63 -15.89
N ILE A 54 10.73 -0.56 -15.77
CA ILE A 54 10.79 0.27 -14.55
C ILE A 54 9.42 0.90 -14.27
N ILE A 55 8.79 1.50 -15.28
CA ILE A 55 7.45 2.09 -15.14
C ILE A 55 6.42 1.03 -14.73
N LEU A 56 6.46 -0.16 -15.33
CA LEU A 56 5.57 -1.27 -14.96
C LEU A 56 5.81 -1.72 -13.53
N MET A 57 7.06 -1.83 -13.08
CA MET A 57 7.39 -2.16 -11.69
C MET A 57 6.85 -1.12 -10.71
N GLU A 58 7.02 0.17 -11.00
CA GLU A 58 6.47 1.26 -10.18
C GLU A 58 4.93 1.21 -10.12
N ASN A 59 4.28 0.95 -11.25
CA ASN A 59 2.82 0.80 -11.31
C ASN A 59 2.34 -0.40 -10.48
N VAL A 60 3.00 -1.56 -10.60
CA VAL A 60 2.67 -2.76 -9.82
C VAL A 60 2.86 -2.50 -8.32
N MET A 61 3.94 -1.83 -7.93
CA MET A 61 4.16 -1.47 -6.52
C MET A 61 3.06 -0.55 -5.99
N LYS A 62 2.66 0.45 -6.77
CA LYS A 62 1.58 1.37 -6.41
C LYS A 62 0.23 0.64 -6.30
N GLU A 63 -0.10 -0.21 -7.26
CA GLU A 63 -1.33 -0.99 -7.25
C GLU A 63 -1.39 -1.96 -6.06
N GLN A 64 -0.27 -2.59 -5.70
CA GLN A 64 -0.18 -3.43 -4.51
C GLN A 64 -0.43 -2.65 -3.21
N GLU A 65 0.11 -1.44 -3.09
CA GLU A 65 -0.13 -0.59 -1.92
C GLU A 65 -1.59 -0.14 -1.83
N GLU A 66 -2.19 0.27 -2.95
CA GLU A 66 -3.61 0.63 -3.03
C GLU A 66 -4.52 -0.56 -2.70
N LYS A 67 -4.19 -1.75 -3.22
CA LYS A 67 -4.89 -3.00 -2.92
C LYS A 67 -4.81 -3.33 -1.44
N ARG A 68 -3.61 -3.28 -0.83
CA ARG A 68 -3.40 -3.52 0.60
C ARG A 68 -4.25 -2.57 1.45
N LYS A 69 -4.28 -1.29 1.09
CA LYS A 69 -5.12 -0.29 1.76
C LYS A 69 -6.61 -0.60 1.61
N SER A 70 -7.04 -1.01 0.43
CA SER A 70 -8.44 -1.39 0.19
C SER A 70 -8.85 -2.63 0.98
N GLU A 71 -7.98 -3.64 1.06
CA GLU A 71 -8.21 -4.85 1.86
C GLU A 71 -8.31 -4.51 3.35
N LEU A 72 -7.42 -3.66 3.86
CA LEU A 72 -7.49 -3.17 5.25
C LEU A 72 -8.79 -2.43 5.53
N ASN A 73 -9.22 -1.54 4.63
CA ASN A 73 -10.49 -0.83 4.78
C ASN A 73 -11.69 -1.79 4.77
N ALA A 74 -11.67 -2.81 3.91
CA ALA A 74 -12.74 -3.82 3.85
C ALA A 74 -12.80 -4.66 5.13
N LEU A 75 -11.66 -5.08 5.68
CA LEU A 75 -11.57 -5.78 6.96
C LEU A 75 -12.10 -4.90 8.11
N GLN A 76 -11.70 -3.63 8.15
CA GLN A 76 -12.18 -2.68 9.16
C GLN A 76 -13.70 -2.45 9.03
N ALA A 77 -14.22 -2.40 7.80
CA ALA A 77 -15.64 -2.28 7.53
C ALA A 77 -16.45 -3.52 7.92
N GLN A 78 -15.86 -4.73 7.98
CA GLN A 78 -16.53 -5.93 8.50
C GLN A 78 -16.58 -5.96 10.04
N ILE A 79 -15.55 -5.44 10.71
CA ILE A 79 -15.55 -5.32 12.17
C ILE A 79 -16.69 -4.39 12.62
N ASN A 80 -16.97 -3.31 11.89
CA ASN A 80 -17.96 -2.30 12.29
C ASN A 80 -19.39 -2.84 12.50
N PRO A 81 -20.04 -3.59 11.57
CA PRO A 81 -21.36 -4.18 11.80
C PRO A 81 -21.35 -5.18 12.95
N HIS A 82 -20.38 -6.09 12.98
CA HIS A 82 -20.31 -7.12 14.01
C HIS A 82 -20.09 -6.52 15.40
N PHE A 83 -19.18 -5.56 15.52
CA PHE A 83 -18.96 -4.80 16.75
C PHE A 83 -20.22 -4.09 17.22
N LEU A 84 -20.94 -3.44 16.29
CA LEU A 84 -22.20 -2.78 16.60
C LEU A 84 -23.24 -3.77 17.14
N TYR A 85 -23.49 -4.87 16.44
CA TYR A 85 -24.46 -5.89 16.86
C TYR A 85 -24.09 -6.48 18.23
N ASN A 86 -22.84 -6.88 18.41
CA ASN A 86 -22.39 -7.46 19.69
C ASN A 86 -22.51 -6.46 20.84
N THR A 87 -22.21 -5.18 20.59
CA THR A 87 -22.33 -4.16 21.64
C THR A 87 -23.80 -3.97 22.05
N LEU A 88 -24.70 -3.93 21.06
CA LEU A 88 -26.14 -3.82 21.33
C LEU A 88 -26.67 -5.05 22.06
N ASP A 89 -26.25 -6.26 21.67
CA ASP A 89 -26.61 -7.50 22.36
C ASP A 89 -26.12 -7.49 23.81
N SER A 90 -24.88 -7.09 24.07
CA SER A 90 -24.34 -6.93 25.43
C SER A 90 -25.13 -5.90 26.25
N ILE A 91 -25.58 -4.79 25.65
CA ILE A 91 -26.44 -3.82 26.31
C ILE A 91 -27.79 -4.44 26.68
N ILE A 92 -28.42 -5.20 25.76
CA ILE A 92 -29.68 -5.90 26.02
C ILE A 92 -29.50 -6.86 27.20
N TRP A 93 -28.45 -7.69 27.18
CA TRP A 93 -28.13 -8.61 28.28
C TRP A 93 -27.90 -7.89 29.62
N MET A 94 -27.25 -6.72 29.62
CA MET A 94 -27.08 -5.92 30.85
C MET A 94 -28.42 -5.41 31.39
N ILE A 95 -29.32 -4.97 30.52
CA ILE A 95 -30.65 -4.50 30.91
C ILE A 95 -31.48 -5.66 31.47
N GLU A 96 -31.45 -6.82 30.82
CA GLU A 96 -32.15 -8.03 31.27
C GLU A 96 -31.66 -8.53 32.64
N ASN A 97 -30.38 -8.34 32.96
CA ASN A 97 -29.78 -8.66 34.25
C ASN A 97 -29.81 -7.50 35.27
N GLU A 98 -30.64 -6.47 35.03
CA GLU A 98 -30.78 -5.29 35.90
C GLU A 98 -29.49 -4.48 36.14
N ASN A 99 -28.45 -4.68 35.31
CA ASN A 99 -27.21 -3.91 35.32
C ASN A 99 -27.34 -2.63 34.48
N TYR A 100 -28.19 -1.71 34.94
CA TYR A 100 -28.48 -0.47 34.21
C TYR A 100 -27.28 0.47 34.14
N ASP A 101 -26.45 0.52 35.18
CA ASP A 101 -25.25 1.38 35.19
C ASP A 101 -24.24 0.94 34.12
N GLY A 102 -24.01 -0.37 33.97
CA GLY A 102 -23.17 -0.92 32.90
C GLY A 102 -23.73 -0.62 31.52
N ALA A 103 -25.05 -0.78 31.34
CA ALA A 103 -25.71 -0.47 30.08
C ALA A 103 -25.57 1.02 29.69
N ILE A 104 -25.70 1.94 30.65
CA ILE A 104 -25.53 3.39 30.43
C ILE A 104 -24.09 3.70 30.00
N VAL A 105 -23.09 3.08 30.63
CA VAL A 105 -21.68 3.24 30.27
C VAL A 105 -21.44 2.74 28.84
N MET A 106 -21.93 1.55 28.50
CA MET A 106 -21.82 0.95 27.16
C MET A 106 -22.44 1.84 26.07
N VAL A 107 -23.68 2.28 26.25
CA VAL A 107 -24.39 3.16 25.29
C VAL A 107 -23.65 4.48 25.12
N THR A 108 -23.14 5.06 26.21
CA THR A 108 -22.41 6.33 26.16
C THR A 108 -21.07 6.17 25.43
N ALA A 109 -20.33 5.10 25.71
CA ALA A 109 -19.08 4.78 25.03
C ALA A 109 -19.33 4.53 23.53
N LEU A 110 -20.38 3.80 23.18
CA LEU A 110 -20.77 3.51 21.80
C LEU A 110 -21.13 4.79 21.03
N ALA A 111 -21.90 5.70 21.63
CA ALA A 111 -22.26 6.97 21.02
C ALA A 111 -21.02 7.86 20.78
N ARG A 112 -20.08 7.90 21.73
CA ARG A 112 -18.82 8.65 21.58
C ARG A 112 -17.90 8.03 20.53
N PHE A 113 -17.79 6.70 20.51
CA PHE A 113 -17.05 5.95 19.51
C PHE A 113 -17.51 6.35 18.10
N PHE A 114 -18.79 6.19 17.78
CA PHE A 114 -19.32 6.54 16.46
C PHE A 114 -19.25 8.03 16.14
N ARG A 115 -19.44 8.92 17.13
CA ARG A 115 -19.28 10.36 16.90
C ARG A 115 -17.87 10.69 16.39
N ILE A 116 -16.85 10.03 16.92
CA ILE A 116 -15.46 10.20 16.48
C ILE A 116 -15.21 9.44 15.18
N SER A 117 -15.68 8.19 15.00
CA SER A 117 -15.46 7.44 13.76
C SER A 117 -16.11 8.12 12.54
N LEU A 118 -17.29 8.72 12.73
CA LEU A 118 -18.02 9.42 11.66
C LEU A 118 -17.46 10.82 11.39
N SER A 119 -16.61 11.35 12.31
CA SER A 119 -15.72 12.51 12.18
C SER A 119 -16.16 13.66 11.26
N LYS A 120 -17.47 13.94 11.19
CA LYS A 120 -18.06 14.96 10.30
C LYS A 120 -17.55 14.88 8.84
N GLY A 121 -17.14 13.70 8.34
CA GLY A 121 -16.59 13.53 6.99
C GLY A 121 -15.16 14.03 6.76
N LYS A 122 -14.35 14.25 7.81
CA LYS A 122 -12.92 14.63 7.66
C LYS A 122 -12.01 13.39 7.62
N ASN A 123 -11.13 13.33 6.61
CA ASN A 123 -10.14 12.25 6.46
C ASN A 123 -8.96 12.32 7.46
N VAL A 124 -8.86 13.37 8.27
CA VAL A 124 -7.76 13.59 9.22
C VAL A 124 -8.32 14.04 10.57
N ILE A 125 -7.95 13.31 11.63
CA ILE A 125 -8.31 13.59 13.02
C ILE A 125 -7.07 13.89 13.86
N THR A 126 -7.25 14.52 15.03
CA THR A 126 -6.14 14.76 15.93
C THR A 126 -5.76 13.48 16.67
N VAL A 127 -4.50 13.36 17.11
CA VAL A 127 -4.05 12.24 17.95
C VAL A 127 -4.88 12.14 19.25
N ARG A 128 -5.36 13.28 19.76
CA ARG A 128 -6.24 13.31 20.93
C ARG A 128 -7.56 12.60 20.65
N ASP A 129 -8.20 12.89 19.52
CA ASP A 129 -9.48 12.28 19.14
C ASP A 129 -9.30 10.77 18.90
N GLU A 130 -8.17 10.37 18.29
CA GLU A 130 -7.87 8.94 18.08
C GLU A 130 -7.61 8.19 19.40
N LEU A 131 -6.94 8.82 20.37
CA LEU A 131 -6.80 8.24 21.71
C LEU A 131 -8.15 8.09 22.43
N GLU A 132 -9.05 9.06 22.26
CA GLU A 132 -10.41 8.96 22.80
C GLU A 132 -11.21 7.86 22.11
N HIS A 133 -11.10 7.74 20.79
CA HIS A 133 -11.71 6.68 19.99
C HIS A 133 -11.26 5.29 20.47
N ALA A 134 -9.95 5.09 20.63
CA ALA A 134 -9.39 3.84 21.15
C ALA A 134 -9.85 3.53 22.59
N ARG A 135 -9.96 4.54 23.47
CA ARG A 135 -10.47 4.35 24.84
C ARG A 135 -11.93 3.91 24.86
N ASN A 136 -12.79 4.53 24.05
CA ASN A 136 -14.20 4.13 23.95
C ASN A 136 -14.32 2.70 23.40
N TYR A 137 -13.51 2.34 22.39
CA TYR A 137 -13.44 0.98 21.86
C TYR A 137 -13.07 -0.05 22.95
N LEU A 138 -12.01 0.22 23.73
CA LEU A 138 -11.61 -0.66 24.82
C LEU A 138 -12.63 -0.73 25.94
N THR A 139 -13.36 0.36 26.21
CA THR A 139 -14.44 0.38 27.21
C THR A 139 -15.57 -0.57 26.79
N ILE A 140 -15.89 -0.61 25.50
CA ILE A 140 -16.93 -1.50 24.96
C ILE A 140 -16.46 -2.97 24.97
N GLN A 141 -15.18 -3.22 24.66
CA GLN A 141 -14.64 -4.58 24.55
C GLN A 141 -14.31 -5.25 25.90
N ASN A 142 -14.03 -4.46 26.94
CA ASN A 142 -13.56 -4.98 28.25
C ASN A 142 -14.70 -5.31 29.24
N ILE A 143 -15.96 -5.30 28.82
CA ILE A 143 -17.11 -5.57 29.70
C ILE A 143 -17.74 -6.92 29.36
#